data_AF-R7GP55-F1
#
_entry.id   AF-R7GP55-F1
#
_cell.length_a   1.000
_cell.length_b   1.000
_cell.length_c   1.000
_cell.angle_alpha   90.00
_cell.angle_beta   90.00
_cell.angle_gamma   90.00
#
_symmetry.space_group_name_H-M   'P 1'
#
loop_
_entity.id
_entity.type
_entity.pdbx_description
1 polymer ?
#
loop_
_entity_poly.entity_id
_entity_poly.type
_entity_poly.pdbx_seq_one_letter_code
_entity_poly.pdbx_strand_id
1 'polypeptide(L)'
;MIKVTITNDILNSIIEIELNRYKISLVELSQNVLNKLRKNSKKKSSYASNKIEGNPLSEKQAEEVIESDERKHYLKPEQEVRNYFLSLNYLEEKLNNKEKLSKKLL
;
A
#
# COMPACT_ATOMS: atom_id res chain seq x y z
N MET A 1 -27.36 14.88 3.53
CA MET A 1 -26.79 13.86 4.46
C MET A 1 -26.77 12.52 3.75
N ILE A 2 -25.60 11.89 3.62
CA ILE A 2 -25.52 10.52 3.13
C ILE A 2 -26.13 9.62 4.21
N LYS A 3 -27.24 8.95 3.90
CA LYS A 3 -27.88 7.98 4.81
C LYS A 3 -27.18 6.64 4.62
N VAL A 4 -26.27 6.31 5.51
CA VAL A 4 -25.56 5.01 5.50
C VAL A 4 -26.43 3.99 6.21
N THR A 5 -26.71 2.88 5.55
CA THR A 5 -27.40 1.73 6.15
C THR A 5 -26.37 0.72 6.62
N ILE A 6 -26.38 0.39 7.91
CA ILE A 6 -25.53 -0.67 8.47
C ILE A 6 -26.37 -1.94 8.52
N THR A 7 -25.95 -2.97 7.80
CA THR A 7 -26.57 -4.30 7.82
C THR A 7 -25.82 -5.21 8.79
N ASN A 8 -26.45 -6.32 9.19
CA ASN A 8 -25.78 -7.32 10.03
C ASN A 8 -24.55 -7.92 9.34
N ASP A 9 -24.57 -8.08 8.00
CA ASP A 9 -23.42 -8.59 7.25
C ASP A 9 -22.23 -7.63 7.33
N ILE A 10 -22.47 -6.33 7.17
CA ILE A 10 -21.43 -5.30 7.35
C ILE A 10 -20.86 -5.36 8.76
N LEU A 11 -21.73 -5.47 9.77
CA LEU A 11 -21.31 -5.56 11.17
C LEU A 11 -20.45 -6.80 11.42
N ASN A 12 -20.87 -7.96 10.91
CA ASN A 12 -20.13 -9.21 11.05
C ASN A 12 -18.74 -9.12 10.38
N SER A 13 -18.65 -8.54 9.18
CA SER A 13 -17.36 -8.32 8.51
C SER A 13 -16.46 -7.36 9.28
N ILE A 14 -17.00 -6.28 9.85
CA ILE A 14 -16.22 -5.35 10.69
C ILE A 14 -15.67 -6.11 11.92
N ILE A 15 -16.51 -6.89 12.60
CA ILE A 15 -16.08 -7.67 13.78
C ILE A 15 -14.94 -8.63 13.40
N GLU A 16 -15.05 -9.33 12.28
CA GLU A 16 -14.00 -10.24 11.82
C GLU A 16 -12.68 -9.51 11.54
N ILE A 17 -12.74 -8.35 10.85
CA ILE A 17 -11.57 -7.51 10.59
C ILE A 17 -10.92 -7.04 11.89
N GLU A 18 -11.71 -6.60 12.86
CA GLU A 18 -11.24 -6.14 14.17
C GLU A 18 -10.55 -7.26 14.95
N LEU A 19 -11.15 -8.46 14.98
CA LEU A 19 -10.58 -9.63 15.63
C LEU A 19 -9.24 -10.03 15.02
N ASN A 20 -9.13 -10.02 13.68
CA ASN A 20 -7.89 -10.36 12.99
C ASN A 20 -6.81 -9.28 13.21
N ARG A 21 -7.18 -7.99 13.17
CA ARG A 21 -6.26 -6.89 13.50
C ARG A 21 -5.72 -7.00 14.93
N TYR A 22 -6.60 -7.31 15.87
CA TYR A 22 -6.21 -7.51 17.27
C TYR A 22 -5.22 -8.67 17.43
N LYS A 23 -5.51 -9.83 16.82
CA LYS A 23 -4.58 -10.98 16.84
C LYS A 23 -3.19 -10.61 16.29
N ILE A 24 -3.13 -9.86 15.19
CA ILE A 24 -1.85 -9.41 14.60
C ILE A 24 -1.12 -8.46 15.56
N SER A 25 -1.84 -7.58 16.27
CA SER A 25 -1.23 -6.62 17.20
C SER A 25 -0.55 -7.27 18.42
N LEU A 26 -0.91 -8.52 18.74
CA LEU A 26 -0.31 -9.29 19.82
C LEU A 26 1.00 -10.00 19.40
N VAL A 27 1.33 -10.01 18.11
CA VAL A 27 2.54 -10.66 17.61
C VAL A 27 3.74 -9.73 17.77
N GLU A 28 4.70 -10.12 18.60
CA GLU A 28 5.96 -9.41 18.73
C GLU A 28 6.91 -9.79 17.59
N LEU A 29 7.20 -8.81 16.72
CA LEU A 29 8.14 -8.96 15.61
C LEU A 29 9.31 -8.01 15.78
N SER A 30 10.52 -8.48 15.45
CA SER A 30 11.69 -7.59 15.42
C SER A 30 11.51 -6.48 14.39
N GLN A 31 12.10 -5.31 14.65
CA GLN A 31 12.01 -4.16 13.75
C GLN A 31 12.49 -4.48 12.33
N ASN A 32 13.51 -5.34 12.19
CA ASN A 32 14.02 -5.78 10.90
C ASN A 32 12.97 -6.58 10.11
N VAL A 33 12.21 -7.45 10.77
CA VAL A 33 11.13 -8.21 10.14
C VAL A 33 9.98 -7.27 9.73
N LEU A 34 9.58 -6.36 10.62
CA LEU A 34 8.54 -5.35 10.33
C LEU A 34 8.90 -4.50 9.10
N ASN A 35 10.14 -4.01 9.03
CA ASN A 35 10.61 -3.20 7.90
C ASN A 35 10.56 -3.97 6.57
N LYS A 36 10.97 -5.26 6.58
CA LYS A 36 10.87 -6.12 5.39
C LYS A 36 9.43 -6.36 4.98
N LEU A 37 8.53 -6.65 5.93
CA LEU A 37 7.11 -6.84 5.65
C LEU A 37 6.46 -5.58 5.06
N ARG A 38 6.77 -4.40 5.61
CA ARG A 38 6.29 -3.12 5.06
C ARG A 38 6.78 -2.90 3.63
N LYS A 39 8.07 -3.08 3.36
CA LYS A 39 8.63 -2.95 1.99
C LYS A 39 7.94 -3.91 1.02
N ASN A 40 7.78 -5.17 1.40
CA ASN A 40 7.12 -6.18 0.58
C ASN A 40 5.64 -5.87 0.34
N SER A 41 4.92 -5.42 1.36
CA SER A 41 3.52 -4.99 1.25
C SER A 41 3.36 -3.86 0.24
N LYS A 42 4.22 -2.84 0.31
CA LYS A 42 4.19 -1.72 -0.65
C LYS A 42 4.50 -2.15 -2.08
N LYS A 43 5.46 -3.05 -2.29
CA LYS A 43 5.74 -3.62 -3.62
C LYS A 43 4.54 -4.35 -4.20
N LYS A 44 3.94 -5.26 -3.42
CA LYS A 44 2.74 -6.00 -3.82
C LYS A 44 1.58 -5.07 -4.12
N SER A 45 1.35 -4.07 -3.28
CA SER A 45 0.31 -3.06 -3.47
C SER A 45 0.53 -2.25 -4.76
N SER A 46 1.77 -1.84 -5.03
CA SER A 46 2.12 -1.10 -6.24
C SER A 46 1.86 -1.94 -7.49
N TYR A 47 2.32 -3.20 -7.51
CA TYR A 47 2.02 -4.11 -8.61
C TYR A 47 0.50 -4.30 -8.79
N ALA A 48 -0.22 -4.70 -7.74
CA ALA A 48 -1.63 -5.05 -7.85
C ALA A 48 -2.50 -3.84 -8.26
N SER A 49 -2.23 -2.66 -7.70
CA SER A 49 -2.97 -1.43 -8.01
C SER A 49 -2.75 -0.99 -9.45
N ASN A 50 -1.51 -1.04 -9.95
CA ASN A 50 -1.26 -0.75 -11.36
C ASN A 50 -1.82 -1.86 -12.28
N LYS A 51 -1.86 -3.11 -11.81
CA LYS A 51 -2.39 -4.24 -12.60
C LYS A 51 -3.88 -4.12 -12.88
N ILE A 52 -4.67 -3.68 -11.90
CA ILE A 52 -6.12 -3.47 -12.09
C ILE A 52 -6.43 -2.34 -13.07
N GLU A 53 -5.51 -1.37 -13.22
CA GLU A 53 -5.58 -0.29 -14.21
C GLU A 53 -5.02 -0.70 -15.59
N GLY A 54 -4.69 -1.99 -15.78
CA GLY A 54 -4.25 -2.53 -17.07
C GLY A 54 -2.74 -2.45 -17.34
N ASN A 55 -1.91 -2.19 -16.31
CA ASN A 55 -0.46 -2.19 -16.50
C ASN A 55 0.06 -3.58 -16.95
N PRO A 56 0.88 -3.65 -18.02
CA PRO A 56 1.28 -4.91 -18.63
C PRO A 56 2.33 -5.68 -17.83
N LEU A 57 3.02 -5.05 -16.87
CA LEU A 57 4.11 -5.70 -16.14
C LEU A 57 3.63 -6.92 -15.36
N SER A 58 4.53 -7.90 -15.22
CA SER A 58 4.40 -8.99 -14.26
C SER A 58 4.83 -8.53 -12.86
N GLU A 59 4.45 -9.28 -11.81
CA GLU A 59 4.85 -8.97 -10.43
C GLU A 59 6.38 -8.89 -10.30
N LYS A 60 7.10 -9.83 -10.91
CA LYS A 60 8.57 -9.85 -10.89
C LYS A 60 9.19 -8.61 -11.55
N GLN A 61 8.69 -8.21 -12.72
CA GLN A 61 9.17 -6.99 -13.39
C GLN A 61 8.86 -5.73 -12.57
N ALA A 62 7.67 -5.66 -11.97
CA ALA A 62 7.30 -4.56 -11.08
C ALA A 62 8.25 -4.48 -9.86
N GLU A 63 8.59 -5.61 -9.25
CA GLU A 63 9.55 -5.66 -8.14
C GLU A 63 10.97 -5.24 -8.57
N GLU A 64 11.42 -5.67 -9.74
CA GLU A 64 12.73 -5.29 -10.31
C GLU A 64 12.81 -3.79 -10.57
N VAL A 65 11.75 -3.18 -11.12
CA VAL A 65 11.64 -1.74 -11.37
C VAL A 65 11.66 -0.93 -10.08
N ILE A 66 11.06 -1.43 -9.00
CA ILE A 66 11.05 -0.75 -7.69
C ILE A 66 12.45 -0.76 -7.05
N GLU A 67 13.24 -1.82 -7.28
CA GLU A 67 14.60 -1.94 -6.73
C GLU A 67 15.69 -1.36 -7.64
N SER A 68 15.37 -0.97 -8.87
CA SER A 68 16.36 -0.45 -9.82
C SER A 68 16.70 1.03 -9.60
N ASP A 69 17.88 1.42 -10.10
CA ASP A 69 18.45 2.77 -9.97
C ASP A 69 17.52 3.86 -10.54
N GLU A 70 17.35 4.95 -9.80
CA GLU A 70 16.54 6.10 -10.20
C GLU A 70 17.03 6.77 -11.50
N ARG A 71 18.30 6.58 -11.84
CA ARG A 71 18.95 7.16 -13.03
C ARG A 71 18.66 6.38 -14.32
N LYS A 72 17.97 5.24 -14.24
CA LYS A 72 17.60 4.44 -15.41
C LYS A 72 16.50 5.14 -16.22
N HIS A 73 16.55 5.02 -17.54
CA HIS A 73 15.42 5.40 -18.39
C HIS A 73 14.33 4.32 -18.30
N TYR A 74 13.21 4.67 -17.70
CA TYR A 74 12.04 3.80 -17.54
C TYR A 74 11.05 3.97 -18.67
N LEU A 75 10.42 2.87 -19.09
CA LEU A 75 9.24 2.93 -19.93
C LEU A 75 8.04 3.41 -19.10
N LYS A 76 7.01 3.95 -19.76
CA LYS A 76 5.81 4.46 -19.09
C LYS A 76 5.20 3.45 -18.08
N PRO A 77 5.01 2.16 -18.42
CA PRO A 77 4.48 1.18 -17.45
C PRO A 77 5.35 0.98 -16.20
N GLU A 78 6.67 1.05 -16.35
CA GLU A 78 7.62 0.93 -15.24
C GLU A 78 7.55 2.17 -14.35
N GLN A 79 7.49 3.35 -14.97
CA GLN A 79 7.36 4.61 -14.25
C GLN A 79 6.07 4.69 -13.44
N GLU A 80 4.95 4.17 -13.94
CA GLU A 80 3.67 4.11 -13.23
C GLU A 80 3.77 3.31 -11.92
N VAL A 81 4.35 2.10 -11.99
CA VAL A 81 4.56 1.25 -10.81
C VAL A 81 5.50 1.91 -9.81
N ARG A 82 6.61 2.48 -10.31
CA ARG A 82 7.59 3.17 -9.46
C ARG A 82 6.98 4.38 -8.78
N ASN A 83 6.22 5.20 -9.50
CA ASN A 83 5.55 6.37 -8.95
C ASN A 83 4.56 5.98 -7.85
N TYR A 84 3.76 4.92 -8.05
CA TYR A 84 2.85 4.45 -7.01
C TYR A 84 3.60 4.03 -5.73
N PHE A 85 4.69 3.27 -5.88
CA PHE A 85 5.53 2.89 -4.74
C PHE A 85 6.11 4.11 -4.00
N LEU A 86 6.58 5.12 -4.74
CA LEU A 86 7.07 6.38 -4.17
C LEU A 86 5.95 7.15 -3.45
N SER A 87 4.74 7.19 -4.01
CA SER A 87 3.58 7.79 -3.35
C SER A 87 3.26 7.10 -2.01
N LEU A 88 3.35 5.76 -1.93
CA LEU A 88 3.18 5.03 -0.67
C LEU A 88 4.28 5.37 0.37
N ASN A 89 5.51 5.65 -0.08
CA ASN A 89 6.59 6.09 0.82
C ASN A 89 6.34 7.52 1.31
N TYR A 90 5.96 8.42 0.40
CA TYR A 90 5.60 9.79 0.73
C TYR A 90 4.44 9.86 1.74
N LEU A 91 3.38 9.06 1.54
CA LEU A 91 2.25 9.01 2.47
C LEU A 91 2.65 8.48 3.86
N GLU A 92 3.54 7.48 3.93
CA GLU A 92 4.07 6.98 5.21
C GLU A 92 4.89 8.07 5.93
N GLU A 93 5.71 8.82 5.20
CA GLU A 93 6.46 9.95 5.76
C GLU A 93 5.52 11.03 6.32
N LYS A 94 4.48 11.39 5.56
CA LYS A 94 3.48 12.37 6.02
C LYS A 94 2.71 11.91 7.25
N LEU A 95 2.39 10.62 7.31
CA LEU A 95 1.77 10.01 8.49
C LEU A 95 2.70 10.08 9.71
N ASN A 96 3.98 9.77 9.55
CA ASN A 96 4.98 9.87 10.62
C ASN A 96 5.11 11.31 11.14
N ASN A 97 4.97 12.29 10.26
CA ASN A 97 4.93 13.72 10.60
C ASN A 97 3.58 14.19 11.15
N LYS A 98 2.60 13.28 11.31
CA LYS A 98 1.24 13.56 11.78
C LYS A 98 0.51 14.62 10.94
N GLU A 99 0.83 14.70 9.65
CA GLU A 99 0.17 15.62 8.72
C GLU A 99 -1.31 15.22 8.54
N LYS A 100 -2.23 16.19 8.60
CA LYS A 100 -3.66 15.93 8.43
C LYS A 100 -3.99 15.72 6.95
N LEU A 101 -4.97 14.86 6.67
CA LEU A 101 -5.51 14.69 5.32
C LEU A 101 -5.99 16.03 4.75
N SER A 102 -5.57 16.35 3.53
CA SER A 102 -5.93 17.58 2.85
C SER A 102 -6.08 17.35 1.35
N LYS A 103 -6.76 18.26 0.64
CA LYS A 103 -6.85 18.22 -0.83
C LYS A 103 -5.51 18.36 -1.54
N LYS A 104 -4.47 18.83 -0.85
CA LYS A 104 -3.11 18.90 -1.40
C LYS A 104 -2.39 17.55 -1.30
N LEU A 105 -2.80 16.72 -0.35
CA LEU A 105 -2.24 15.38 -0.13
C LEU A 105 -2.88 14.33 -1.06
N LEU A 106 -4.13 14.57 -1.47
CA LEU A 106 -4.88 13.81 -2.46
C LEU A 106 -4.53 14.27 -3.88
#